data_AF-A0A439U2Y3-F1
#
_entry.id   AF-A0A439U2Y3-F1
#
_cell.length_a   1.000
_cell.length_b   1.000
_cell.length_c   1.000
_cell.angle_alpha   90.00
_cell.angle_beta   90.00
_cell.angle_gamma   90.00
#
_symmetry.space_group_name_H-M   'P 1'
#
loop_
_entity.id
_entity.type
_entity.pdbx_description
1 polymer ?
#
loop_
_entity_poly.entity_id
_entity_poly.type
_entity_poly.pdbx_seq_one_letter_code
_entity_poly.pdbx_strand_id
1 'polypeptide(L)'
;EAARSEARADIAVLGDEIKAKAALLGERWRSARRLVQLLRQELFEADALARTVATANGLFDAAGVAELKINLTTTRRAAMAGPRAAAPARLSRPALQADRLLLSFLSPGGALDPRPALGAPVDGVKSKFIPAITPFGERG
;
A
#
# COMPACT_ATOMS: atom_id res chain seq x y z
N GLU A 1 36.46 19.09 -38.49
CA GLU A 1 36.44 17.61 -38.38
C GLU A 1 36.52 17.15 -36.91
N ALA A 2 37.47 17.69 -36.13
CA ALA A 2 37.59 17.43 -34.68
C ALA A 2 36.29 17.61 -33.88
N ALA A 3 35.59 18.75 -34.00
CA ALA A 3 34.33 19.00 -33.27
C ALA A 3 33.20 18.00 -33.59
N ARG A 4 33.17 17.43 -34.80
CA ARG A 4 32.21 16.38 -35.16
C ARG A 4 32.60 15.01 -34.58
N SER A 5 33.90 14.77 -34.40
CA SER A 5 34.42 13.56 -33.75
C SER A 5 34.16 13.59 -32.24
N GLU A 6 34.35 14.74 -31.60
CA GLU A 6 34.06 14.97 -30.19
C GLU A 6 32.57 14.76 -29.88
N ALA A 7 31.68 15.41 -30.66
CA ALA A 7 30.24 15.23 -30.51
C ALA A 7 29.79 13.76 -30.69
N ARG A 8 30.46 12.97 -31.55
CA ARG A 8 30.18 11.54 -31.71
C ARG A 8 30.64 10.72 -30.51
N ALA A 9 31.77 11.07 -29.90
CA ALA A 9 32.26 10.43 -28.70
C ALA A 9 31.31 10.68 -27.51
N ASP A 10 30.84 11.91 -27.35
CA ASP A 10 29.87 12.27 -26.28
C ASP A 10 28.56 11.49 -26.42
N ILE A 11 28.06 11.34 -27.65
CA ILE A 11 26.84 10.55 -27.93
C ILE A 11 27.07 9.07 -27.62
N ALA A 12 28.27 8.52 -27.90
CA ALA A 12 28.58 7.14 -27.59
C ALA A 12 28.60 6.90 -26.06
N VAL A 13 29.22 7.80 -25.30
CA VAL A 13 29.24 7.75 -23.83
C VAL A 13 27.82 7.82 -23.27
N LEU A 14 27.01 8.77 -23.75
CA LEU A 14 25.59 8.87 -23.37
C LEU A 14 24.83 7.56 -23.68
N GLY A 15 25.09 6.96 -24.85
CA GLY A 15 24.50 5.69 -25.24
C GLY A 15 24.80 4.57 -24.26
N ASP A 16 26.05 4.46 -23.81
CA ASP A 16 26.47 3.44 -22.86
C ASP A 16 25.93 3.68 -21.44
N GLU A 17 25.84 4.93 -21.01
CA GLU A 17 25.15 5.29 -19.76
C GLU A 17 23.67 4.90 -19.78
N ILE A 18 22.98 5.16 -20.90
CA ILE A 18 21.56 4.81 -21.04
C ILE A 18 21.37 3.30 -21.08
N LYS A 19 22.27 2.54 -21.74
CA LYS A 19 22.25 1.07 -21.69
C LYS A 19 22.43 0.56 -20.25
N ALA A 20 23.36 1.12 -19.49
CA ALA A 20 23.57 0.74 -18.09
C ALA A 20 22.32 1.03 -17.23
N LYS A 21 21.69 2.20 -17.42
CA LYS A 21 20.42 2.56 -16.75
C LYS A 21 19.28 1.61 -17.15
N ALA A 22 19.20 1.20 -18.40
CA ALA A 22 18.20 0.25 -18.88
C ALA A 22 18.39 -1.16 -18.28
N ALA A 23 19.65 -1.63 -18.17
CA ALA A 23 19.97 -2.88 -17.50
C ALA A 23 19.54 -2.84 -16.02
N LEU A 24 19.86 -1.75 -15.32
CA LEU A 24 19.43 -1.53 -13.94
C LEU A 24 17.91 -1.50 -13.81
N LEU A 25 17.19 -0.88 -14.75
CA LEU A 25 15.72 -0.90 -14.77
C LEU A 25 15.18 -2.34 -14.89
N GLY A 26 15.79 -3.16 -15.74
CA GLY A 26 15.45 -4.58 -15.86
C GLY A 26 15.63 -5.36 -14.55
N GLU A 27 16.73 -5.11 -13.82
CA GLU A 27 16.95 -5.69 -12.48
C GLU A 27 15.86 -5.27 -11.49
N ARG A 28 15.45 -3.99 -11.51
CA ARG A 28 14.39 -3.47 -10.66
C ARG A 28 13.04 -4.12 -10.97
N TRP A 29 12.70 -4.33 -12.24
CA TRP A 29 11.47 -5.03 -12.63
C TRP A 29 11.45 -6.50 -12.22
N ARG A 30 12.57 -7.22 -12.36
CA ARG A 30 12.67 -8.61 -11.87
C ARG A 30 12.51 -8.69 -10.36
N SER A 31 13.11 -7.75 -9.63
CA SER A 31 12.94 -7.63 -8.18
C SER A 31 11.49 -7.36 -7.79
N ALA A 32 10.83 -6.41 -8.46
CA ALA A 32 9.42 -6.09 -8.23
C ALA A 32 8.51 -7.30 -8.51
N ARG A 33 8.72 -8.00 -9.64
CA ARG A 33 7.99 -9.24 -9.95
C ARG A 33 8.12 -10.26 -8.83
N ARG A 34 9.33 -10.51 -8.33
CA ARG A 34 9.56 -11.46 -7.22
C ARG A 34 8.79 -11.04 -5.96
N LEU A 35 8.91 -9.78 -5.55
CA LEU A 35 8.23 -9.27 -4.35
C LEU A 35 6.71 -9.34 -4.47
N VAL A 36 6.14 -9.06 -5.63
CA VAL A 36 4.70 -9.18 -5.88
C VAL A 36 4.24 -10.64 -5.73
N GLN A 37 4.99 -11.61 -6.25
CA GLN A 37 4.61 -13.01 -6.11
C GLN A 37 4.69 -13.50 -4.66
N LEU A 38 5.73 -13.10 -3.93
CA LEU A 38 5.84 -13.40 -2.50
C LEU A 38 4.68 -12.78 -1.71
N LEU A 39 4.41 -11.49 -1.92
CA LEU A 39 3.29 -10.82 -1.26
C LEU A 39 1.95 -11.52 -1.54
N ARG A 40 1.70 -11.95 -2.79
CA ARG A 40 0.47 -12.67 -3.13
C ARG A 40 0.33 -13.98 -2.37
N GLN A 41 1.41 -14.75 -2.27
CA GLN A 41 1.40 -16.02 -1.53
C GLN A 41 1.09 -15.79 -0.04
N GLU A 42 1.81 -14.86 0.60
CA GLU A 42 1.60 -14.52 2.02
C GLU A 42 0.16 -14.05 2.29
N LEU A 43 -0.41 -13.24 1.39
CA LEU A 43 -1.79 -12.77 1.53
C LEU A 43 -2.81 -13.90 1.41
N PHE A 44 -2.59 -14.87 0.53
CA PHE A 44 -3.47 -16.04 0.39
C PHE A 44 -3.41 -16.95 1.61
N GLU A 45 -2.21 -17.21 2.14
CA GLU A 45 -2.04 -18.02 3.35
C GLU A 45 -2.63 -17.33 4.58
N ALA A 46 -2.40 -16.03 4.74
CA ALA A 46 -2.98 -15.23 5.82
C ALA A 46 -4.52 -15.23 5.79
N ASP A 47 -5.12 -15.12 4.59
CA ASP A 47 -6.57 -15.19 4.40
C ASP A 47 -7.13 -16.59 4.73
N ALA A 48 -6.45 -17.66 4.33
CA ALA A 48 -6.83 -19.02 4.70
C ALA A 48 -6.79 -19.22 6.23
N LEU A 49 -5.72 -18.78 6.88
CA LEU A 49 -5.59 -18.85 8.35
C LEU A 49 -6.65 -18.00 9.06
N ALA A 50 -6.94 -16.80 8.55
CA ALA A 50 -7.97 -15.93 9.11
C ALA A 50 -9.35 -16.59 9.08
N ARG A 51 -9.71 -17.27 7.99
CA ARG A 51 -10.95 -18.06 7.91
C ARG A 51 -10.98 -19.19 8.92
N THR A 52 -9.90 -19.96 9.08
CA THR A 52 -9.82 -21.04 10.07
C THR A 52 -10.05 -20.51 11.50
N VAL A 53 -9.40 -19.40 11.85
CA VAL A 53 -9.58 -18.76 13.16
C VAL A 53 -11.02 -18.23 13.33
N ALA A 54 -11.61 -17.65 12.28
CA ALA A 54 -13.01 -17.20 12.32
C ALA A 54 -13.98 -18.36 12.56
N THR A 55 -13.76 -19.51 11.92
CA THR A 55 -14.55 -20.74 12.17
C THR A 55 -14.39 -21.19 13.62
N ALA A 56 -13.16 -21.25 14.15
CA ALA A 56 -12.91 -21.63 15.54
C ALA A 56 -13.59 -20.66 16.53
N ASN A 57 -13.50 -19.35 16.29
CA ASN A 57 -14.21 -18.35 17.10
C ASN A 57 -15.73 -18.56 17.11
N GLY A 58 -16.32 -18.94 15.97
CA GLY A 58 -17.74 -19.28 15.90
C GLY A 58 -18.11 -20.53 16.73
N LEU A 59 -17.22 -21.53 16.79
CA LEU A 59 -17.40 -22.70 17.67
C LEU A 59 -17.29 -22.32 19.15
N PHE A 60 -16.35 -21.43 19.50
CA PHE A 60 -16.23 -20.91 20.87
C PHE A 60 -17.46 -20.12 21.29
N ASP A 61 -18.03 -19.32 20.38
CA ASP A 61 -19.29 -18.61 20.61
C ASP A 61 -20.45 -19.59 20.87
N ALA A 62 -20.56 -20.66 20.07
CA ALA A 62 -21.60 -21.67 20.25
C ALA A 62 -21.45 -22.47 21.56
N ALA A 63 -20.21 -22.66 22.03
CA ALA A 63 -19.91 -23.35 23.29
C ALA A 63 -19.90 -22.42 24.52
N GLY A 64 -20.09 -21.11 24.34
CA GLY A 64 -20.10 -20.12 25.44
C GLY A 64 -18.73 -19.82 26.07
N VAL A 65 -17.63 -20.19 25.41
CA VAL A 65 -16.24 -20.05 25.90
C VAL A 65 -15.55 -18.85 25.23
N ALA A 66 -16.08 -17.65 25.47
CA ALA A 66 -15.64 -16.43 24.82
C ALA A 66 -14.17 -16.05 25.11
N GLU A 67 -13.60 -16.53 26.22
CA GLU A 67 -12.22 -16.31 26.64
C GLU A 67 -11.19 -16.95 25.70
N LEU A 68 -11.58 -17.97 24.93
CA LEU A 68 -10.71 -18.64 23.96
C LEU A 68 -10.66 -17.90 22.60
N LYS A 69 -11.46 -16.86 22.42
CA LYS A 69 -11.56 -16.16 21.15
C LYS A 69 -10.30 -15.37 20.82
N ILE A 70 -9.89 -15.48 19.57
CA ILE A 70 -8.77 -14.72 19.03
C ILE A 70 -9.27 -13.46 18.33
N ASN A 71 -8.76 -12.30 18.75
CA ASN A 71 -9.05 -11.03 18.10
C ASN A 71 -8.10 -10.77 16.92
N LEU A 72 -8.55 -11.14 15.71
CA LEU A 72 -7.80 -10.96 14.46
C LEU A 72 -7.42 -9.49 14.17
N THR A 73 -8.25 -8.53 14.60
CA THR A 73 -7.97 -7.09 14.41
C THR A 73 -6.75 -6.66 15.20
N THR A 74 -6.65 -7.11 16.46
CA THR A 74 -5.52 -6.82 17.33
C THR A 74 -4.24 -7.47 16.80
N THR A 75 -4.31 -8.74 16.38
CA THR A 75 -3.19 -9.46 15.78
C THR A 75 -2.63 -8.73 14.56
N ARG A 76 -3.51 -8.33 13.62
CA ARG A 76 -3.09 -7.57 12.43
C ARG A 76 -2.45 -6.24 12.80
N ARG A 77 -3.06 -5.47 13.71
CA ARG A 77 -2.54 -4.15 14.10
C ARG A 77 -1.13 -4.27 14.67
N ALA A 78 -0.88 -5.26 15.52
CA ALA A 78 0.44 -5.51 16.08
C ALA A 78 1.44 -5.89 14.97
N ALA A 79 1.05 -6.78 14.05
CA ALA A 79 1.92 -7.22 12.95
C ALA A 79 2.26 -6.09 11.94
N MET A 80 1.34 -5.15 11.73
CA MET A 80 1.51 -4.03 10.80
C MET A 80 2.08 -2.77 11.47
N ALA A 81 2.37 -2.83 12.77
CA ALA A 81 3.03 -1.74 13.47
C ALA A 81 4.51 -1.69 13.09
N GLY A 82 5.00 -0.52 12.71
CA GLY A 82 6.41 -0.36 12.36
C GLY A 82 6.70 0.91 11.57
N PRO A 83 7.99 1.24 11.39
CA PRO A 83 8.41 2.38 10.59
C PRO A 83 7.97 2.20 9.14
N ARG A 84 7.42 3.26 8.56
CA ARG A 84 7.03 3.31 7.15
C ARG A 84 8.12 3.96 6.32
N ALA A 85 8.29 3.49 5.08
CA ALA A 85 9.17 4.15 4.12
C ALA A 85 8.74 5.60 3.90
N ALA A 86 9.71 6.50 3.72
CA ALA A 86 9.45 7.89 3.41
C ALA A 86 8.74 8.03 2.07
N ALA A 87 7.85 9.02 1.95
CA ALA A 87 7.15 9.32 0.71
C ALA A 87 8.16 9.69 -0.39
N PRO A 88 8.09 9.11 -1.60
CA PRO A 88 9.00 9.46 -2.67
C PRO A 88 8.78 10.91 -3.13
N ALA A 89 9.87 11.63 -3.43
CA ALA A 89 9.80 13.07 -3.73
C ALA A 89 9.01 13.38 -5.02
N ARG A 90 9.11 12.55 -6.06
CA ARG A 90 8.40 12.72 -7.33
C ARG A 90 8.07 11.37 -7.94
N LEU A 91 6.79 11.10 -8.12
CA LEU A 91 6.28 9.93 -8.83
C LEU A 91 5.40 10.36 -10.00
N SER A 92 5.39 9.55 -11.05
CA SER A 92 4.38 9.69 -12.11
C SER A 92 2.98 9.41 -11.53
N ARG A 93 1.93 9.89 -12.20
CA ARG A 93 0.54 9.64 -11.76
C ARG A 93 0.23 8.14 -11.58
N PRO A 94 0.59 7.24 -12.50
CA PRO A 94 0.40 5.80 -12.31
C PRO A 94 1.18 5.25 -11.10
N ALA A 95 2.41 5.72 -10.87
CA ALA A 95 3.21 5.26 -9.74
C ALA A 95 2.61 5.71 -8.39
N LEU A 96 2.02 6.90 -8.32
CA LEU A 96 1.26 7.36 -7.15
C LEU A 96 0.03 6.49 -6.87
N GLN A 97 -0.69 6.07 -7.91
CA GLN A 97 -1.85 5.18 -7.73
C GLN A 97 -1.44 3.81 -7.20
N ALA A 98 -0.35 3.24 -7.74
CA ALA A 98 0.20 1.98 -7.24
C ALA A 98 0.69 2.08 -5.79
N ASP A 99 1.38 3.16 -5.44
CA ASP A 99 1.85 3.42 -4.07
C ASP A 99 0.68 3.49 -3.07
N ARG A 100 -0.38 4.24 -3.42
CA ARG A 100 -1.60 4.31 -2.60
C ARG A 100 -2.26 2.95 -2.40
N LEU A 101 -2.32 2.12 -3.45
CA LEU A 101 -2.85 0.76 -3.33
C LEU A 101 -2.00 -0.08 -2.38
N LEU A 102 -0.66 -0.01 -2.49
CA LEU A 102 0.24 -0.75 -1.60
C LEU A 102 0.09 -0.32 -0.14
N LEU A 103 0.03 1.00 0.11
CA LEU A 103 -0.17 1.54 1.46
C LEU A 103 -1.55 1.20 2.05
N SER A 104 -2.55 0.97 1.20
CA SER A 104 -3.88 0.55 1.65
C SER A 104 -3.85 -0.82 2.36
N PHE A 105 -2.92 -1.71 2.01
CA PHE A 105 -2.77 -3.00 2.70
C PHE A 105 -2.35 -2.83 4.17
N LEU A 106 -1.62 -1.75 4.48
CA LEU A 106 -1.11 -1.47 5.82
C LEU A 106 -2.07 -0.62 6.67
N SER A 107 -3.11 -0.05 6.05
CA SER A 107 -3.97 0.94 6.68
C SER A 107 -5.24 0.33 7.27
N PRO A 108 -5.68 0.82 8.45
CA PRO A 108 -7.02 0.58 8.96
C PRO A 108 -8.12 0.88 7.91
N GLY A 109 -9.04 -0.05 7.71
CA GLY A 109 -10.13 0.07 6.73
C GLY A 109 -9.69 0.07 5.26
N GLY A 110 -8.45 -0.35 4.97
CA GLY A 110 -7.94 -0.49 3.60
C GLY A 110 -8.32 -1.83 2.97
N ALA A 111 -7.70 -2.17 1.83
CA ALA A 111 -8.14 -3.26 0.93
C ALA A 111 -8.30 -4.65 1.58
N LEU A 112 -7.63 -4.91 2.71
CA LEU A 112 -7.72 -6.18 3.43
C LEU A 112 -8.30 -6.04 4.84
N ASP A 113 -8.58 -4.83 5.31
CA ASP A 113 -9.15 -4.65 6.64
C ASP A 113 -10.68 -4.81 6.54
N PRO A 114 -11.29 -5.74 7.28
CA PRO A 114 -12.73 -5.95 7.23
C PRO A 114 -13.52 -4.76 7.80
N ARG A 115 -12.86 -3.81 8.46
CA ARG A 115 -13.50 -2.60 8.95
C ARG A 115 -13.89 -1.69 7.78
N PRO A 116 -15.02 -0.96 7.90
CA PRO A 116 -15.32 0.11 6.97
C PRO A 116 -14.15 1.11 6.90
N ALA A 117 -13.91 1.67 5.71
CA ALA A 117 -13.00 2.79 5.57
C ALA A 117 -13.42 3.93 6.51
N LEU A 118 -12.46 4.70 7.03
CA LEU A 118 -12.76 5.84 7.89
C LEU A 118 -13.65 6.84 7.12
N GLY A 119 -14.91 7.00 7.53
CA GLY A 119 -15.90 7.83 6.82
C GLY A 119 -16.77 7.09 5.80
N ALA A 120 -16.68 5.76 5.71
CA ALA A 120 -17.65 4.96 4.95
C ALA A 120 -19.06 5.17 5.54
N PRO A 121 -20.11 5.27 4.71
CA PRO A 121 -21.48 5.34 5.19
C PRO A 121 -21.75 4.10 6.05
N VAL A 122 -22.04 4.32 7.34
CA VAL A 122 -22.61 3.26 8.17
C VAL A 122 -24.08 3.15 7.79
N ASP A 123 -24.56 1.94 7.51
CA ASP A 123 -25.98 1.71 7.22
C ASP A 123 -26.82 2.31 8.35
N GLY A 124 -27.64 3.31 8.00
CA GLY A 124 -28.49 4.05 8.93
C GLY A 124 -28.08 5.50 9.21
N VAL A 125 -26.87 5.96 8.85
CA VAL A 125 -26.47 7.37 9.02
C VAL A 125 -26.14 7.98 7.67
N LYS A 126 -27.09 8.76 7.11
CA LYS A 126 -26.83 9.67 5.99
C LYS A 126 -25.90 10.79 6.48
N SER A 127 -24.60 10.52 6.48
CA SER A 127 -23.56 11.51 6.78
C SER A 127 -23.58 12.61 5.72
N LYS A 128 -24.30 13.70 5.98
CA LYS A 128 -24.01 15.01 5.40
C LYS A 128 -22.75 15.53 6.08
N PHE A 129 -21.58 15.11 5.62
CA PHE A 129 -20.37 15.83 5.93
C PHE A 129 -20.40 17.14 5.15
N ILE A 130 -20.88 18.20 5.80
CA ILE A 130 -20.70 19.58 5.33
C ILE A 130 -19.36 20.03 5.92
N PRO A 131 -18.32 20.29 5.11
CA PRO A 131 -17.14 20.93 5.64
C PRO A 131 -17.57 22.31 6.15
N ALA A 132 -17.25 22.60 7.41
CA ALA A 132 -17.36 23.94 7.95
C ALA A 132 -16.44 24.85 7.13
N ILE A 133 -17.01 25.49 6.11
CA ILE A 133 -16.47 26.72 5.55
C ILE A 133 -16.60 27.71 6.71
N THR A 134 -15.49 28.10 7.31
CA THR A 134 -15.42 29.35 8.06
C THR A 134 -15.30 30.46 7.02
N PRO A 135 -16.35 31.24 6.71
CA PRO A 135 -16.12 32.61 6.29
C PRO A 135 -15.76 33.39 7.54
N PHE A 136 -14.77 34.28 7.47
CA PHE A 136 -14.81 35.61 8.08
C PHE A 136 -13.41 36.24 7.91
N GLY A 137 -13.29 37.06 6.87
CA GLY A 137 -12.50 38.28 7.00
C GLY A 137 -13.22 39.25 7.94
N GLU A 138 -12.49 40.26 8.40
CA GLU A 138 -12.84 41.34 9.34
C GLU A 138 -12.69 41.03 10.83
N ARG A 139 -11.48 41.29 11.36
CA ARG A 139 -11.21 42.49 12.19
C ARG A 139 -9.75 42.54 12.64
N GLY A 140 -9.11 43.71 12.48
CA GLY A 140 -7.83 44.08 13.12
C GLY A 140 -6.78 44.56 12.16
#